data_AF-A0AAV0XAQ5-F1
#
_entry.id   AF-A0AAV0XAQ5-F1
#
_cell.length_a   1.000
_cell.length_b   1.000
_cell.length_c   1.000
_cell.angle_alpha   90.00
_cell.angle_beta   90.00
_cell.angle_gamma   90.00
#
_symmetry.space_group_name_H-M   'P 1'
#
loop_
_entity.id
_entity.type
_entity.pdbx_description
1 polymer ?
#
loop_
_entity_poly.entity_id
_entity_poly.type
_entity_poly.pdbx_seq_one_letter_code
_entity_poly.pdbx_strand_id
1 'polypeptide(L)'
;MTEPVVKDSSKPTEVKNLVKNATDLQRLKLERLMKNPDKPVYIPEPRSDKKSPHVPEFVRNVMGSSAGAGSGEFHVYRHLRRKEYARQKHIQVKAEKELLEEAYRQKILENKQMAEGRTAKKRAKRLKRKKVLREKSKMSKKNNTADSVSENDSTSDDDDKNTTEA
;
A
#
# COMPACT_ATOMS: atom_id res chain seq x y z
N MET A 1 -2.09 -42.73 60.21
CA MET A 1 -1.45 -41.44 59.96
C MET A 1 -1.42 -41.21 58.46
N THR A 2 -2.28 -40.35 57.93
CA THR A 2 -2.18 -39.87 56.54
C THR A 2 -2.88 -38.51 56.46
N GLU A 3 -2.09 -37.49 56.14
CA GLU A 3 -2.36 -36.06 56.26
C GLU A 3 -3.38 -35.52 55.23
N PRO A 4 -4.05 -34.37 55.53
CA PRO A 4 -4.92 -33.72 54.56
C PRO A 4 -4.13 -32.98 53.47
N VAL A 5 -4.52 -33.22 52.21
CA VAL A 5 -3.96 -32.57 51.01
C VAL A 5 -4.30 -31.08 51.02
N VAL A 6 -3.27 -30.25 51.21
CA VAL A 6 -3.32 -28.79 51.04
C VAL A 6 -3.56 -28.48 49.55
N LYS A 7 -4.73 -27.93 49.22
CA LYS A 7 -4.99 -27.36 47.89
C LYS A 7 -4.26 -26.02 47.77
N ASP A 8 -3.19 -25.99 46.97
CA ASP A 8 -2.52 -24.76 46.55
C ASP A 8 -3.53 -23.78 45.91
N SER A 9 -3.87 -22.73 46.65
CA SER A 9 -4.77 -21.65 46.27
C SER A 9 -4.07 -20.50 45.51
N SER A 10 -2.94 -20.78 44.85
CA SER A 10 -2.06 -19.76 44.26
C SER A 10 -2.37 -19.40 42.80
N LYS A 11 -3.46 -19.91 42.22
CA LYS A 11 -3.91 -19.47 40.88
C LYS A 11 -4.97 -18.38 41.04
N PRO A 12 -4.66 -17.10 40.72
CA PRO A 12 -5.65 -16.04 40.79
C PRO A 12 -6.80 -16.38 39.84
N THR A 13 -8.03 -16.29 40.37
CA THR A 13 -9.26 -16.44 39.60
C THR A 13 -9.27 -15.38 38.50
N GLU A 14 -9.05 -15.78 37.26
CA GLU A 14 -9.09 -14.85 36.12
C GLU A 14 -10.51 -14.29 35.96
N VAL A 15 -10.72 -13.08 36.48
CA VAL A 15 -11.93 -12.30 36.23
C VAL A 15 -11.96 -11.99 34.74
N LYS A 16 -12.95 -12.56 34.03
CA LYS A 16 -13.16 -12.30 32.61
C LYS A 16 -13.61 -10.84 32.44
N ASN A 17 -12.65 -9.95 32.27
CA ASN A 17 -12.92 -8.54 32.00
C ASN A 17 -13.62 -8.43 30.64
N LEU A 18 -14.91 -8.07 30.67
CA LEU A 18 -15.70 -7.81 29.47
C LEU A 18 -15.16 -6.55 28.80
N VAL A 19 -14.78 -6.69 27.53
CA VAL A 19 -14.36 -5.58 26.68
C VAL A 19 -15.54 -4.63 26.47
N LYS A 20 -15.37 -3.34 26.79
CA LYS A 20 -16.38 -2.30 26.50
C LYS A 20 -15.89 -1.34 25.42
N ASN A 21 -14.63 -0.93 25.48
CA ASN A 21 -14.01 0.02 24.56
C ASN A 21 -12.86 -0.58 23.74
N ALA A 22 -12.47 0.07 22.64
CA ALA A 22 -11.33 -0.33 21.82
C ALA A 22 -10.01 -0.33 22.62
N THR A 23 -9.88 0.59 23.59
CA THR A 23 -8.77 0.65 24.55
C THR A 23 -8.70 -0.59 25.43
N ASP A 24 -9.85 -1.15 25.81
CA ASP A 24 -9.91 -2.34 26.66
C ASP A 24 -9.42 -3.58 25.91
N LEU A 25 -9.73 -3.70 24.61
CA LEU A 25 -9.15 -4.74 23.73
C LEU A 25 -7.64 -4.64 23.64
N GLN A 26 -7.12 -3.43 23.47
CA GLN A 26 -5.68 -3.20 23.37
C GLN A 26 -5.01 -3.52 24.70
N ARG A 27 -5.59 -3.07 25.82
CA ARG A 27 -5.12 -3.37 27.18
C ARG A 27 -5.05 -4.88 27.41
N LEU A 28 -6.09 -5.64 27.09
CA LEU A 28 -6.09 -7.10 27.24
C LEU A 28 -5.04 -7.79 26.36
N LYS A 29 -4.83 -7.31 25.12
CA LYS A 29 -3.77 -7.82 24.24
C LYS A 29 -2.38 -7.50 24.79
N LEU A 30 -2.17 -6.30 25.32
CA LEU A 30 -0.93 -5.88 25.95
C LEU A 30 -0.66 -6.69 27.22
N GLU A 31 -1.62 -6.82 28.12
CA GLU A 31 -1.51 -7.67 29.32
C GLU A 31 -1.13 -9.10 28.93
N ARG A 32 -1.75 -9.67 27.89
CA ARG A 32 -1.40 -11.00 27.38
C ARG A 32 0.03 -11.09 26.84
N LEU A 33 0.53 -10.05 26.17
CA LEU A 33 1.90 -10.01 25.65
C LEU A 33 2.91 -9.82 26.79
N MET A 34 2.61 -8.97 27.76
CA MET A 34 3.49 -8.67 28.91
C MET A 34 3.51 -9.79 29.96
N LYS A 35 2.54 -10.73 29.96
CA LYS A 35 2.60 -11.95 30.78
C LYS A 35 3.87 -12.78 30.53
N ASN A 36 4.45 -12.72 29.31
CA ASN A 36 5.69 -13.42 28.95
C ASN A 36 6.58 -12.52 28.07
N PRO A 37 7.40 -11.63 28.65
CA PRO A 37 8.19 -10.67 27.88
C PRO A 37 9.34 -11.31 27.09
N ASP A 38 9.87 -12.46 27.54
CA ASP A 38 11.00 -13.14 26.88
C ASP A 38 10.59 -13.91 25.61
N LYS A 39 9.28 -14.13 25.40
CA LYS A 39 8.78 -14.86 24.23
C LYS A 39 8.74 -13.93 23.01
N PRO A 40 9.43 -14.25 21.91
CA PRO A 40 9.36 -13.45 20.70
C PRO A 40 7.92 -13.42 20.16
N VAL A 41 7.45 -12.22 19.82
CA VAL A 41 6.11 -12.01 19.27
C VAL A 41 6.07 -12.46 17.82
N TYR A 42 5.11 -13.32 17.46
CA TYR A 42 4.88 -13.71 16.07
C TYR A 42 4.14 -12.61 15.32
N ILE A 43 4.84 -11.93 14.42
CA ILE A 43 4.24 -11.02 13.45
C ILE A 43 4.02 -11.84 12.17
N PRO A 44 2.77 -12.01 11.71
CA PRO A 44 2.51 -12.79 10.51
C PRO A 44 3.13 -12.11 9.29
N GLU A 45 3.79 -12.91 8.46
CA GLU A 45 4.25 -12.46 7.15
C GLU A 45 3.05 -12.05 6.26
N PRO A 46 3.27 -11.12 5.32
CA PRO A 46 2.24 -10.76 4.36
C PRO A 46 1.75 -12.00 3.61
N ARG A 47 0.43 -12.09 3.40
CA ARG A 47 -0.17 -13.22 2.69
C ARG A 47 0.37 -13.25 1.26
N SER A 48 1.02 -14.35 0.87
CA SER A 48 1.37 -14.61 -0.52
C SER A 48 0.11 -14.71 -1.38
N ASP A 49 0.21 -14.25 -2.63
CA ASP A 49 -0.82 -14.49 -3.63
C ASP A 49 -1.04 -15.99 -3.83
N LYS A 50 -2.31 -16.34 -4.14
CA LYS A 50 -2.70 -17.73 -4.40
C LYS A 50 -2.01 -18.21 -5.67
N LYS A 51 -1.09 -19.16 -5.54
CA LYS A 51 -0.40 -19.76 -6.69
C LYS A 51 -1.34 -20.65 -7.49
N SER A 52 -1.13 -20.73 -8.81
CA SER A 52 -1.80 -21.72 -9.65
C SER A 52 -1.46 -23.14 -9.19
N PRO A 53 -2.37 -24.13 -9.33
CA PRO A 53 -2.09 -25.50 -8.93
C PRO A 53 -0.84 -26.02 -9.67
N HIS A 54 0.10 -26.61 -8.93
CA HIS A 54 1.29 -27.22 -9.52
C HIS A 54 0.87 -28.45 -10.36
N VAL A 55 1.35 -28.49 -11.61
CA VAL A 55 1.20 -29.65 -12.49
C VAL A 55 2.38 -30.61 -12.25
N PRO A 56 2.14 -31.88 -11.86
CA PRO A 56 3.21 -32.87 -11.74
C PRO A 56 3.92 -33.10 -13.08
N GLU A 57 5.24 -33.28 -13.06
CA GLU A 57 6.05 -33.53 -14.26
C GLU A 57 5.75 -34.90 -14.88
N PHE A 58 5.68 -35.95 -14.05
CA PHE A 58 5.42 -37.31 -14.48
C PHE A 58 4.13 -37.86 -13.89
N VAL A 59 3.25 -38.34 -14.76
CA VAL A 59 2.07 -39.13 -14.36
C VAL A 59 2.43 -40.60 -14.51
N ARG A 60 2.47 -41.32 -13.38
CA ARG A 60 2.91 -42.73 -13.34
C ARG A 60 1.82 -43.73 -13.75
N ASN A 61 0.55 -43.33 -13.62
CA ASN A 61 -0.60 -44.23 -13.76
C ASN A 61 -1.34 -43.97 -15.08
N VAL A 62 -0.60 -43.83 -16.18
CA VAL A 62 -1.19 -43.62 -17.51
C VAL A 62 -1.55 -44.97 -18.11
N MET A 63 -2.82 -45.17 -18.40
CA MET A 63 -3.31 -46.35 -19.11
C MET A 63 -2.99 -46.23 -20.62
N GLY A 64 -2.81 -47.35 -21.31
CA GLY A 64 -2.43 -47.35 -22.74
C GLY A 64 -3.40 -46.58 -23.64
N SER A 65 -2.90 -46.02 -24.73
CA SER A 65 -3.66 -45.10 -25.60
C SER A 65 -4.90 -45.72 -26.26
N SER A 66 -4.92 -47.04 -26.45
CA SER A 66 -6.04 -47.80 -26.99
C SER A 66 -6.92 -48.47 -25.93
N ALA A 67 -6.64 -48.23 -24.65
CA ALA A 67 -7.43 -48.81 -23.57
C ALA A 67 -8.81 -48.12 -23.47
N GLY A 68 -9.83 -48.90 -23.10
CA GLY A 68 -11.20 -48.39 -22.91
C GLY A 68 -11.34 -47.47 -21.69
N ALA A 69 -12.50 -46.81 -21.57
CA ALA A 69 -12.78 -45.94 -20.43
C ALA A 69 -12.92 -46.76 -19.14
N GLY A 70 -12.03 -46.52 -18.17
CA GLY A 70 -12.11 -47.11 -16.83
C GLY A 70 -13.14 -46.41 -15.94
N SER A 71 -13.57 -47.08 -14.86
CA SER A 71 -14.54 -46.53 -13.89
C SER A 71 -14.05 -45.27 -13.18
N GLY A 72 -12.73 -45.11 -13.03
CA GLY A 72 -12.11 -43.94 -12.40
C GLY A 72 -11.88 -42.74 -13.34
N GLU A 73 -11.99 -42.92 -14.65
CA GLU A 73 -11.60 -41.91 -15.65
C GLU A 73 -12.47 -40.65 -15.56
N PHE A 74 -13.75 -40.81 -15.25
CA PHE A 74 -14.67 -39.70 -15.01
C PHE A 74 -14.18 -38.77 -13.89
N HIS A 75 -13.70 -39.35 -12.77
CA HIS A 75 -13.23 -38.55 -11.65
C HIS A 75 -11.90 -37.87 -11.97
N VAL A 76 -11.01 -38.53 -12.71
CA VAL A 76 -9.76 -37.93 -13.20
C VAL A 76 -10.07 -36.70 -14.04
N TYR A 77 -10.94 -36.81 -15.05
CA TYR A 77 -11.36 -35.68 -15.88
C TYR A 77 -11.99 -34.56 -15.05
N ARG A 78 -12.90 -34.88 -14.13
CA ARG A 78 -13.55 -33.89 -13.25
C ARG A 78 -12.53 -33.09 -12.43
N HIS A 79 -11.52 -33.75 -11.87
CA HIS A 79 -10.45 -33.09 -11.11
C HIS A 79 -9.55 -32.25 -12.01
N LEU A 80 -9.18 -32.77 -13.18
CA LEU A 80 -8.37 -32.07 -14.17
C LEU A 80 -9.07 -30.79 -14.67
N ARG A 81 -10.35 -30.90 -15.04
CA ARG A 81 -11.18 -29.77 -15.49
C ARG A 81 -11.28 -28.68 -14.44
N ARG A 82 -11.49 -29.05 -13.17
CA ARG A 82 -11.54 -28.08 -12.06
C ARG A 82 -10.20 -27.37 -11.88
N LYS A 83 -9.08 -28.10 -11.95
CA LYS A 83 -7.74 -27.52 -11.87
C LYS A 83 -7.49 -26.56 -13.03
N GLU A 84 -7.87 -26.95 -14.25
CA GLU A 84 -7.67 -26.14 -15.44
C GLU A 84 -8.53 -24.86 -15.42
N TYR A 85 -9.79 -24.94 -15.02
CA TYR A 85 -10.65 -23.76 -14.87
C TYR A 85 -10.15 -22.81 -13.78
N ALA A 86 -9.69 -23.35 -12.65
CA ALA A 86 -9.06 -22.53 -11.61
C ALA A 86 -7.79 -21.85 -12.14
N ARG A 87 -6.97 -22.53 -12.95
CA ARG A 87 -5.78 -21.98 -13.59
C ARG A 87 -6.11 -20.87 -14.57
N GLN A 88 -7.05 -21.11 -15.49
CA GLN A 88 -7.49 -20.12 -16.49
C GLN A 88 -8.08 -18.88 -15.82
N LYS A 89 -8.96 -19.06 -14.83
CA LYS A 89 -9.52 -17.95 -14.05
C LYS A 89 -8.44 -17.13 -13.35
N HIS A 90 -7.44 -17.80 -12.76
CA HIS A 90 -6.33 -17.11 -12.11
C HIS A 90 -5.52 -16.25 -13.10
N ILE A 91 -5.26 -16.77 -14.30
CA ILE A 91 -4.54 -16.05 -15.35
C ILE A 91 -5.34 -14.82 -15.80
N GLN A 92 -6.64 -14.98 -16.06
CA GLN A 92 -7.51 -13.89 -16.49
C GLN A 92 -7.57 -12.77 -15.43
N VAL A 93 -7.86 -13.12 -14.17
CA VAL A 93 -7.93 -12.15 -13.07
C VAL A 93 -6.59 -11.45 -12.86
N LYS A 94 -5.47 -12.16 -12.98
CA LYS A 94 -4.14 -11.56 -12.86
C LYS A 94 -3.88 -10.57 -13.99
N ALA A 95 -4.20 -10.92 -15.23
CA ALA A 95 -4.02 -10.04 -16.39
C ALA A 95 -4.88 -8.78 -16.28
N GLU A 96 -6.16 -8.91 -15.90
CA GLU A 96 -7.04 -7.76 -15.67
C GLU A 96 -6.51 -6.84 -14.57
N LYS A 97 -6.04 -7.41 -13.45
CA LYS A 97 -5.45 -6.65 -12.36
C LYS A 97 -4.19 -5.89 -12.80
N GLU A 98 -3.30 -6.54 -13.53
CA GLU A 98 -2.07 -5.94 -14.05
C GLU A 98 -2.37 -4.76 -14.99
N LEU A 99 -3.30 -4.92 -15.94
CA LEU A 99 -3.73 -3.85 -16.83
C LEU A 99 -4.30 -2.63 -16.07
N LEU A 100 -5.13 -2.87 -15.05
CA LEU A 100 -5.70 -1.81 -14.23
C LEU A 100 -4.63 -1.10 -13.38
N GLU A 101 -3.68 -1.84 -12.82
CA GLU A 101 -2.56 -1.28 -12.06
C GLU A 101 -1.64 -0.45 -12.93
N GLU A 102 -1.33 -0.89 -14.15
CA GLU A 102 -0.54 -0.14 -15.12
C GLU A 102 -1.23 1.17 -15.52
N ALA A 103 -2.52 1.11 -15.88
CA ALA A 103 -3.31 2.28 -16.22
C ALA A 103 -3.36 3.29 -15.04
N TYR A 104 -3.55 2.79 -13.82
CA TYR A 104 -3.53 3.62 -12.63
C TYR A 104 -2.15 4.26 -12.41
N ARG A 105 -1.07 3.49 -12.55
CA ARG A 105 0.29 3.99 -12.40
C ARG A 105 0.61 5.08 -13.42
N GLN A 106 0.23 4.88 -14.68
CA GLN A 106 0.38 5.88 -15.74
C GLN A 106 -0.36 7.17 -15.41
N LYS A 107 -1.63 7.07 -14.98
CA LYS A 107 -2.43 8.23 -14.56
C LYS A 107 -1.80 9.00 -13.40
N ILE A 108 -1.25 8.31 -12.40
CA ILE A 108 -0.54 8.95 -11.28
C ILE A 108 0.73 9.67 -11.77
N LEU A 109 1.50 9.06 -12.66
CA LEU A 109 2.70 9.67 -13.22
C LEU A 109 2.36 10.92 -14.04
N GLU A 110 1.34 10.86 -14.89
CA GLU A 110 0.87 12.00 -15.68
C GLU A 110 0.42 13.15 -14.77
N ASN A 111 -0.40 12.87 -13.76
CA ASN A 111 -0.85 13.87 -12.80
C ASN A 111 0.33 14.52 -12.06
N LYS A 112 1.33 13.72 -11.68
CA LYS A 112 2.55 14.21 -11.04
C LYS A 112 3.34 15.13 -11.98
N GLN A 113 3.54 14.72 -13.24
CA GLN A 113 4.23 15.54 -14.25
C GLN A 113 3.49 16.85 -14.53
N MET A 114 2.16 16.82 -14.63
CA MET A 114 1.34 18.02 -14.84
C MET A 114 1.41 18.97 -13.64
N ALA A 115 1.37 18.45 -12.40
CA ALA A 115 1.54 19.24 -11.20
C ALA A 115 2.95 19.84 -11.08
N GLU A 116 3.98 19.08 -11.43
CA GLU A 116 5.37 19.52 -11.47
C GLU A 116 5.59 20.59 -12.56
N GLY A 117 5.02 20.42 -13.75
CA GLY A 117 5.07 21.40 -14.83
C GLY A 117 4.42 22.73 -14.45
N ARG A 118 3.22 22.69 -13.83
CA ARG A 118 2.55 23.88 -13.30
C ARG A 118 3.38 24.56 -12.21
N THR A 119 3.91 23.79 -11.27
CA THR A 119 4.75 24.29 -10.17
C THR A 119 6.07 24.88 -10.68
N ALA A 120 6.73 24.24 -11.64
CA ALA A 120 7.97 24.68 -12.25
C ALA A 120 7.78 25.99 -13.02
N LYS A 121 6.70 26.12 -13.81
CA LYS A 121 6.35 27.36 -14.50
C LYS A 121 6.15 28.52 -13.52
N LYS A 122 5.37 28.31 -12.45
CA LYS A 122 5.17 29.33 -11.39
C LYS A 122 6.47 29.65 -10.64
N ARG A 123 7.29 28.65 -10.32
CA ARG A 123 8.61 28.83 -9.67
C ARG A 123 9.55 29.64 -10.56
N ALA A 124 9.61 29.35 -11.87
CA ALA A 124 10.43 30.08 -12.82
C ALA A 124 10.01 31.56 -12.93
N LYS A 125 8.70 31.84 -12.99
CA LYS A 125 8.18 33.23 -12.93
C LYS A 125 8.66 33.95 -11.66
N ARG A 126 8.53 33.33 -10.48
CA ARG A 126 8.98 33.91 -9.19
C ARG A 126 10.48 34.15 -9.14
N LEU A 127 11.30 33.22 -9.65
CA LEU A 127 12.75 33.36 -9.70
C LEU A 127 13.18 34.50 -10.63
N LYS A 128 12.53 34.65 -11.80
CA LYS A 128 12.76 35.79 -12.70
C LYS A 128 12.43 37.12 -12.01
N ARG A 129 11.25 37.24 -11.38
CA ARG A 129 10.86 38.44 -10.61
C ARG A 129 11.87 38.75 -9.50
N LYS A 130 12.29 37.73 -8.73
CA LYS A 130 13.31 37.88 -7.67
C LYS A 130 14.67 38.31 -8.21
N LYS A 131 15.09 37.82 -9.39
CA LYS A 131 16.33 38.22 -10.04
C LYS A 131 16.28 39.69 -10.46
N VAL A 132 15.21 40.11 -11.12
CA VAL A 132 14.99 41.52 -11.52
C VAL A 132 14.99 42.44 -10.30
N LEU A 133 14.31 42.07 -9.21
CA LEU A 133 14.28 42.88 -7.98
C LEU A 133 15.66 42.98 -7.33
N ARG A 134 16.46 41.90 -7.35
CA ARG A 134 17.86 41.90 -6.85
C ARG A 134 18.78 42.74 -7.72
N GLU A 135 18.59 42.75 -9.04
CA GLU A 135 19.37 43.60 -9.96
C GLU A 135 19.01 45.07 -9.76
N LYS A 136 17.71 45.40 -9.66
CA LYS A 136 17.24 46.75 -9.32
C LYS A 136 17.76 47.22 -7.97
N SER A 137 17.73 46.38 -6.93
CA SER A 137 18.25 46.78 -5.61
C SER A 137 19.77 46.91 -5.55
N LYS A 138 20.51 46.18 -6.40
CA LYS A 138 21.97 46.38 -6.57
C LYS A 138 22.27 47.67 -7.31
N MET A 139 21.52 47.97 -8.38
CA MET A 139 21.65 49.24 -9.11
C MET A 139 21.26 50.42 -8.22
N SER A 140 20.15 50.32 -7.48
CA SER A 140 19.76 51.37 -6.53
C SER A 140 20.72 51.48 -5.36
N LYS A 141 21.34 50.39 -4.84
CA LYS A 141 22.45 50.53 -3.87
C LYS A 141 23.70 51.18 -4.46
N LYS A 142 24.00 50.95 -5.74
CA LYS A 142 25.13 51.61 -6.43
C LYS A 142 24.83 53.08 -6.74
N ASN A 143 23.55 53.44 -6.89
CA ASN A 143 23.08 54.81 -7.13
C ASN A 143 22.72 55.55 -5.82
N ASN A 144 22.40 54.86 -4.73
CA ASN A 144 22.09 55.44 -3.40
C ASN A 144 23.36 55.65 -2.53
N THR A 145 24.55 55.36 -3.05
CA THR A 145 25.76 56.09 -2.65
C THR A 145 25.84 57.49 -3.29
N ALA A 146 24.88 57.86 -4.14
CA ALA A 146 24.81 59.19 -4.76
C ALA A 146 23.49 59.95 -4.49
N ASP A 147 22.31 59.32 -4.36
CA ASP A 147 21.13 60.09 -3.94
C ASP A 147 19.93 59.23 -3.46
N SER A 148 19.06 59.92 -2.75
CA SER A 148 18.01 59.51 -1.82
C SER A 148 16.63 59.21 -2.47
N VAL A 149 15.88 58.30 -1.84
CA VAL A 149 14.40 58.22 -1.67
C VAL A 149 13.48 58.41 -2.89
N SER A 150 12.84 57.33 -3.37
CA SER A 150 11.45 57.39 -3.86
C SER A 150 10.77 56.00 -3.88
N GLU A 151 9.59 55.93 -3.26
CA GLU A 151 8.69 54.77 -3.20
C GLU A 151 7.78 54.72 -4.44
N ASN A 152 7.64 53.54 -5.05
CA ASN A 152 6.44 53.18 -5.81
C ASN A 152 6.39 51.66 -6.04
N ASP A 153 5.49 50.96 -5.35
CA ASP A 153 5.23 49.53 -5.47
C ASP A 153 3.89 49.34 -6.23
N SER A 154 3.98 48.94 -7.50
CA SER A 154 2.82 48.60 -8.32
C SER A 154 2.72 47.08 -8.48
N THR A 155 1.85 46.48 -7.66
CA THR A 155 1.53 45.06 -7.68
C THR A 155 0.44 44.79 -8.73
N SER A 156 0.85 44.30 -9.90
CA SER A 156 -0.06 43.75 -10.92
C SER A 156 -0.22 42.24 -10.68
N ASP A 157 -1.39 41.89 -10.13
CA ASP A 157 -1.94 40.53 -10.10
C ASP A 157 -2.75 40.31 -11.39
N ASP A 158 -2.20 39.52 -12.31
CA ASP A 158 -2.94 38.95 -13.43
C ASP A 158 -3.43 37.56 -13.00
N ASP A 159 -4.71 37.50 -12.63
CA ASP A 159 -5.48 36.29 -12.39
C ASP A 159 -5.80 35.60 -13.72
N ASP A 160 -4.96 34.64 -14.11
CA ASP A 160 -5.19 33.73 -15.23
C ASP A 160 -6.25 32.69 -14.82
N LYS A 161 -7.54 33.04 -14.96
CA LYS A 161 -8.68 32.11 -14.88
C LYS A 161 -8.66 31.18 -16.08
N ASN A 162 -8.01 30.03 -15.94
CA ASN A 162 -8.24 28.91 -16.86
C ASN A 162 -9.40 28.07 -16.32
N THR A 163 -10.59 28.36 -16.82
CA THR A 163 -11.76 27.49 -16.83
C THR A 163 -11.38 26.15 -17.46
N THR A 164 -11.65 25.06 -16.75
CA THR A 164 -11.70 23.72 -17.35
C THR A 164 -13.05 23.12 -16.97
N GLU A 165 -14.02 23.33 -17.86
CA GLU A 165 -15.20 22.47 -17.99
C GLU A 165 -14.77 21.14 -18.60
N ALA A 166 -15.09 20.05 -17.91
CA ALA A 166 -15.46 18.71 -18.41
C ALA A 166 -15.45 17.73 -17.23
#